data_AF-A0A061ASU0-F1
#
_entry.id   AF-A0A061ASU0-F1
#
_cell.length_a   1.000
_cell.length_b   1.000
_cell.length_c   1.000
_cell.angle_alpha   90.00
_cell.angle_beta   90.00
_cell.angle_gamma   90.00
#
_symmetry.space_group_name_H-M   'P 1'
#
loop_
_entity.id
_entity.type
_entity.pdbx_description
1 polymer ?
#
loop_
_entity_poly.entity_id
_entity_poly.type
_entity_poly.pdbx_seq_one_letter_code
_entity_poly.pdbx_strand_id
1 'polypeptide(L)'
;MADPLIGLTFTFDAPSSRERERDQAPRGGLGSQVLPVAELDDEWEGEPGDGSEYLFLVRREASTHARVLRVANPFMTMEVDEETAAAQEEDDEPPASRPDEAWRKVFVRNFEAARQRMLVAPKSSLPPADPALIPNARDEGAWRVFINGKRSKPNPPAAKKAVTEEDELAAAKRAVLAALDLDDGEAATTAPPDSAPAPAPPALAPAPEYERLPQLPSPALLISIPRPYLIHVLSHFDDWYNERLEQYEEKLNFVPSTIFAPPALRRKGATAKVAAPAAATTDAGRPRPPLPSAHEAHWMLSLLTRLEQVLDGEDLATLRQLARTLRSLAEESHKVSVETRVAAGTGRSMQQRTADEEEAEGRARCWMVVAAVANVWKQGDLWDPRL
;
A
#
# COMPACT_ATOMS: atom_id res chain seq x y z
N MET A 1 23.23 38.91 -22.44
CA MET A 1 22.55 39.25 -21.17
C MET A 1 22.36 37.95 -20.44
N ALA A 2 23.27 37.63 -19.54
CA ALA A 2 23.32 36.36 -18.83
C ALA A 2 23.06 36.65 -17.34
N ASP A 3 22.06 36.00 -16.76
CA ASP A 3 21.75 36.06 -15.34
C ASP A 3 22.81 35.25 -14.56
N PRO A 4 23.39 35.81 -13.48
CA PRO A 4 24.31 35.07 -12.64
C PRO A 4 23.55 34.16 -11.66
N LEU A 5 24.05 32.94 -11.53
CA LEU A 5 23.64 31.93 -10.55
C LEU A 5 23.49 32.52 -9.15
N ILE A 6 22.31 32.32 -8.56
CA ILE A 6 22.06 32.48 -7.12
C ILE A 6 22.73 31.32 -6.40
N GLY A 7 24.02 31.46 -6.11
CA GLY A 7 24.73 30.64 -5.14
C GLY A 7 24.39 31.13 -3.74
N LEU A 8 23.53 30.41 -3.02
CA LEU A 8 23.31 30.60 -1.59
C LEU A 8 24.54 30.11 -0.81
N THR A 9 25.57 30.95 -0.72
CA THR A 9 26.65 30.75 0.25
C THR A 9 26.13 31.15 1.63
N PHE A 10 25.84 30.16 2.47
CA PHE A 10 25.60 30.38 3.89
C PHE A 10 26.93 30.74 4.56
N THR A 11 27.21 32.04 4.67
CA THR A 11 28.26 32.54 5.56
C THR A 11 27.74 32.48 6.99
N PHE A 12 28.25 31.54 7.77
CA PHE A 12 28.02 31.48 9.21
C PHE A 12 28.89 32.56 9.87
N ASP A 13 28.41 33.79 9.88
CA ASP A 13 28.98 34.85 10.72
C ASP A 13 28.65 34.50 12.17
N ALA A 14 29.55 33.73 12.79
CA ALA A 14 29.52 33.51 14.23
C ALA A 14 29.80 34.88 14.87
N PRO A 15 28.86 35.44 15.66
CA PRO A 15 29.09 36.70 16.33
C PRO A 15 30.34 36.55 17.19
N SER A 16 31.34 37.39 16.95
CA SER A 16 32.54 37.48 17.80
C SER A 16 32.07 37.64 19.24
N SER A 17 32.28 36.57 20.01
CA SER A 17 31.82 36.41 21.38
C SER A 17 32.33 37.56 22.24
N ARG A 18 31.49 38.58 22.45
CA ARG A 18 31.62 39.43 23.62
C ARG A 18 31.54 38.51 24.83
N GLU A 19 32.51 38.67 25.74
CA GLU A 19 32.67 38.04 27.04
C GLU A 19 31.34 37.78 27.76
N ARG A 20 30.64 36.71 27.38
CA ARG A 20 29.54 36.17 28.16
C ARG A 20 30.17 35.34 29.26
N GLU A 21 29.91 35.76 30.49
CA GLU A 21 30.21 35.08 31.76
C GLU A 21 30.42 33.57 31.58
N ARG A 22 31.68 33.14 31.72
CA ARG A 22 32.10 31.74 31.60
C ARG A 22 31.49 30.81 32.68
N ASP A 23 30.82 31.38 33.67
CA ASP A 23 30.33 30.64 34.85
C ASP A 23 28.90 30.07 34.73
N GLN A 24 28.18 30.35 33.63
CA GLN A 24 26.78 29.89 33.46
C GLN A 24 26.55 28.98 32.25
N ALA A 25 27.56 28.22 31.80
CA ALA A 25 27.31 27.16 30.82
C ALA A 25 26.43 26.04 31.44
N PRO A 26 25.27 25.69 30.85
CA PRO A 26 24.41 24.62 31.36
C PRO A 26 25.19 23.30 31.47
N ARG A 27 25.34 22.78 32.68
CA ARG A 27 25.95 21.48 32.95
C ARG A 27 25.05 20.39 32.34
N GLY A 28 25.47 19.77 31.24
CA GLY A 28 24.75 18.64 30.63
C GLY A 28 24.87 18.44 29.12
N GLY A 29 25.56 19.31 28.38
CA GLY A 29 25.82 19.10 26.95
C GLY A 29 27.04 18.23 26.65
N LEU A 30 27.13 17.67 25.43
CA LEU A 30 28.35 17.08 24.87
C LEU A 30 29.47 18.16 24.83
N GLY A 31 30.23 18.27 25.92
CA GLY A 31 31.20 19.34 26.15
C GLY A 31 31.09 20.04 27.51
N SER A 32 30.16 19.65 28.39
CA SER A 32 30.13 20.19 29.74
C SER A 32 31.35 19.75 30.54
N GLN A 33 32.06 20.71 31.12
CA GLN A 33 33.25 20.49 31.93
C GLN A 33 32.91 19.68 33.20
N VAL A 34 33.46 18.47 33.31
CA VAL A 34 33.26 17.57 34.47
C VAL A 34 34.34 17.78 35.54
N LEU A 35 35.53 18.23 35.15
CA LEU A 35 36.67 18.41 36.04
C LEU A 35 36.94 19.89 36.34
N PRO A 36 37.31 20.26 37.57
CA PRO A 36 37.70 21.63 37.90
C PRO A 36 38.95 22.02 37.09
N VAL A 37 38.97 23.27 36.63
CA VAL A 37 40.10 23.85 35.90
C VAL A 37 40.51 25.09 36.67
N ALA A 38 41.81 25.26 36.90
CA ALA A 38 42.35 26.43 37.59
C ALA A 38 42.13 27.69 36.75
N GLU A 39 41.95 28.82 37.42
CA GLU A 39 41.94 30.15 36.81
C GLU A 39 43.33 30.76 37.00
N LEU A 40 44.20 30.54 36.03
CA LEU A 40 45.55 31.11 36.02
C LEU A 40 45.63 32.25 34.99
N ASP A 41 46.61 33.13 35.14
CA ASP A 41 46.88 34.19 34.18
C ASP A 41 47.32 33.62 32.83
N ASP A 42 46.97 34.30 31.73
CA ASP A 42 47.31 33.85 30.37
C ASP A 42 48.84 33.75 30.14
N GLU A 43 49.62 34.53 30.88
CA GLU A 43 51.10 34.58 30.85
C GLU A 43 51.76 33.58 31.82
N TRP A 44 51.00 32.69 32.45
CA TRP A 44 51.57 31.72 33.38
C TRP A 44 52.43 30.66 32.65
N GLU A 45 53.70 30.55 33.07
CA GLU A 45 54.73 29.66 32.48
C GLU A 45 55.31 28.65 33.49
N GLY A 46 54.64 28.44 34.62
CA GLY A 46 55.09 27.50 35.65
C GLY A 46 54.93 26.01 35.28
N GLU A 47 55.55 25.14 36.06
CA GLU A 47 55.23 23.70 36.02
C GLU A 47 53.92 23.45 36.79
N PRO A 48 52.95 22.71 36.22
CA PRO A 48 51.66 22.46 36.88
C PRO A 48 51.86 21.61 38.13
N GLY A 49 51.49 22.15 39.28
CA GLY A 49 51.56 21.46 40.57
C GLY A 49 50.36 20.55 40.82
N ASP A 50 49.24 20.78 40.12
CA ASP A 50 48.03 19.98 40.25
C ASP A 50 47.32 19.68 38.90
N GLY A 51 46.28 18.85 38.96
CA GLY A 51 45.51 18.47 37.77
C GLY A 51 44.64 19.58 37.18
N SER A 52 44.27 20.59 37.97
CA SER A 52 43.43 21.70 37.52
C SER A 52 44.23 22.76 36.75
N GLU A 53 45.48 23.01 37.15
CA GLU A 53 46.47 23.83 36.44
C GLU A 53 46.88 23.14 35.13
N TYR A 54 47.06 21.81 35.14
CA TYR A 54 47.31 21.05 33.92
C TYR A 54 46.18 21.18 32.89
N LEU A 55 44.91 21.05 33.32
CA LEU A 55 43.78 21.22 32.40
C LEU A 55 43.63 22.65 31.89
N PHE A 56 44.07 23.66 32.65
CA PHE A 56 44.15 25.04 32.17
C PHE A 56 45.15 25.16 31.01
N LEU A 57 46.35 24.60 31.15
CA LEU A 57 47.35 24.55 30.07
C LEU A 57 46.83 23.81 28.83
N VAL A 58 46.22 22.63 29.01
CA VAL A 58 45.66 21.84 27.90
C VAL A 58 44.56 22.61 27.16
N ARG A 59 43.73 23.37 27.88
CA ARG A 59 42.71 24.23 27.24
C ARG A 59 43.33 25.39 26.48
N ARG A 60 44.35 26.03 27.06
CA ARG A 60 45.10 27.10 26.41
C ARG A 60 45.70 26.57 25.10
N GLU A 61 46.40 25.44 25.14
CA GLU A 61 46.98 24.77 23.98
C GLU A 61 45.90 24.37 22.96
N ALA A 62 44.84 23.68 23.39
CA ALA A 62 43.75 23.28 22.50
C ALA A 62 43.04 24.46 21.83
N SER A 63 43.02 25.65 22.46
CA SER A 63 42.46 26.86 21.85
C SER A 63 43.32 27.43 20.73
N THR A 64 44.61 27.11 20.71
CA THR A 64 45.51 27.44 19.59
C THR A 64 45.33 26.51 18.39
N HIS A 65 44.76 25.32 18.59
CA HIS A 65 44.51 24.34 17.54
C HIS A 65 43.14 24.51 16.88
N ALA A 66 43.05 24.22 15.58
CA ALA A 66 41.79 24.24 14.86
C ALA A 66 40.85 23.14 15.39
N ARG A 67 39.62 23.53 15.77
CA ARG A 67 38.60 22.63 16.34
C ARG A 67 38.21 21.48 15.40
N VAL A 68 38.29 21.71 14.09
CA VAL A 68 38.02 20.71 13.05
C VAL A 68 39.09 20.84 11.99
N LEU A 69 39.93 19.80 11.87
CA LEU A 69 40.88 19.67 10.77
C LEU A 69 40.25 18.78 9.70
N ARG A 70 40.05 19.32 8.49
CA ARG A 70 39.72 18.52 7.31
C ARG A 70 41.00 18.32 6.53
N VAL A 71 41.48 17.07 6.49
CA VAL A 71 42.63 16.68 5.68
C VAL A 71 42.09 16.04 4.41
N ALA A 72 42.47 16.59 3.25
CA ALA A 72 42.12 15.99 1.97
C ALA A 72 42.73 14.59 1.88
N ASN A 73 41.93 13.59 1.49
CA ASN A 73 42.42 12.23 1.35
C ASN A 73 43.39 12.16 0.15
N PRO A 74 44.69 11.89 0.37
CA PRO A 74 45.68 11.84 -0.72
C PRO A 74 45.50 10.64 -1.66
N PHE A 75 44.66 9.66 -1.29
CA PHE A 75 44.34 8.49 -2.10
C PHE A 75 42.98 8.61 -2.80
N MET A 76 42.35 9.79 -2.79
CA MET A 76 41.18 10.05 -3.62
C MET A 76 41.66 10.27 -5.05
N THR A 77 42.14 9.20 -5.70
CA THR A 77 42.28 9.16 -7.15
C THR A 77 40.88 9.37 -7.72
N MET A 78 40.66 10.58 -8.23
CA MET A 78 39.49 10.92 -9.03
C MET A 78 39.54 10.13 -10.33
N GLU A 79 39.26 8.83 -10.26
CA GLU A 79 38.61 8.13 -11.36
C GLU A 79 37.17 8.63 -11.36
N VAL A 80 37.00 9.87 -11.82
CA VAL A 80 35.70 10.34 -12.29
C VAL A 80 35.50 9.54 -13.57
N ASP A 81 34.77 8.45 -13.46
CA ASP A 81 34.22 7.72 -14.60
C ASP A 81 33.31 8.70 -15.36
N GLU A 82 33.89 9.54 -16.22
CA GLU A 82 33.14 10.40 -17.14
C GLU A 82 32.19 9.57 -18.02
N GLU A 83 32.48 8.27 -18.18
CA GLU A 83 31.60 7.29 -18.82
C GLU A 83 30.33 6.96 -18.03
N THR A 84 30.30 7.03 -16.69
CA THR A 84 29.04 6.86 -15.93
C THR A 84 28.23 8.15 -15.84
N ALA A 85 28.87 9.31 -15.86
CA ALA A 85 28.16 10.60 -15.87
C ALA A 85 27.46 10.86 -17.21
N ALA A 86 28.08 10.51 -18.34
CA ALA A 86 27.47 10.69 -19.66
C ALA A 86 26.39 9.64 -19.98
N ALA A 87 26.50 8.41 -19.45
CA ALA A 87 25.50 7.37 -19.68
C ALA A 87 24.19 7.56 -18.87
N GLN A 88 24.16 8.46 -17.88
CA GLN A 88 22.96 8.72 -17.08
C GLN A 88 22.04 9.80 -17.63
N GLU A 89 22.49 10.66 -18.56
CA GLU A 89 21.67 11.77 -19.08
C GLU A 89 20.76 11.39 -20.26
N GLU A 90 21.02 10.30 -20.98
CA GLU A 90 20.23 9.93 -22.17
C GLU A 90 18.95 9.14 -21.87
N ASP A 91 18.78 8.57 -20.66
CA ASP A 91 17.61 7.78 -20.27
C ASP A 91 16.66 8.51 -19.29
N ASP A 92 16.81 9.83 -19.13
CA ASP A 92 15.95 10.65 -18.25
C ASP A 92 14.55 10.95 -18.84
N GLU A 93 14.15 10.30 -19.94
CA GLU A 93 12.79 10.44 -20.46
C GLU A 93 11.80 9.79 -19.48
N PRO A 94 10.85 10.56 -18.90
CA PRO A 94 9.92 10.01 -17.93
C PRO A 94 9.14 8.86 -18.57
N PRO A 95 8.88 7.76 -17.83
CA PRO A 95 8.23 6.59 -18.40
C PRO A 95 6.91 7.03 -19.05
N ALA A 96 6.69 6.64 -20.32
CA ALA A 96 5.52 7.05 -21.10
C ALA A 96 4.16 6.61 -20.49
N SER A 97 4.20 5.79 -19.43
CA SER A 97 3.04 5.42 -18.62
C SER A 97 2.54 6.56 -17.73
N ARG A 98 3.40 7.54 -17.43
CA ARG A 98 3.19 8.57 -16.43
C ARG A 98 2.45 9.78 -17.02
N PRO A 99 1.42 10.30 -16.33
CA PRO A 99 0.73 11.50 -16.77
C PRO A 99 1.60 12.76 -16.75
N ASP A 100 1.29 13.67 -17.67
CA ASP A 100 1.94 14.98 -17.76
C ASP A 100 1.81 15.80 -16.48
N GLU A 101 2.77 16.70 -16.26
CA GLU A 101 2.77 17.55 -15.08
C GLU A 101 1.56 18.50 -15.02
N ALA A 102 1.07 18.94 -16.18
CA ALA A 102 -0.13 19.76 -16.29
C ALA A 102 -1.37 18.99 -15.80
N TRP A 103 -1.51 17.71 -16.20
CA TRP A 103 -2.57 16.84 -15.72
C TRP A 103 -2.49 16.67 -14.20
N ARG A 104 -1.29 16.41 -13.66
CA ARG A 104 -1.06 16.25 -12.22
C ARG A 104 -1.53 17.48 -11.45
N LYS A 105 -1.14 18.69 -11.90
CA LYS A 105 -1.53 19.96 -11.25
C LYS A 105 -3.05 20.14 -11.22
N VAL A 106 -3.73 19.86 -12.33
CA VAL A 106 -5.20 19.95 -12.42
C VAL A 106 -5.89 18.91 -11.52
N PHE A 107 -5.41 17.67 -11.55
CA PHE A 107 -5.95 16.58 -10.73
C PHE A 107 -5.81 16.90 -9.24
N VAL A 108 -4.60 17.25 -8.78
CA VAL A 108 -4.31 17.56 -7.37
C VAL A 108 -5.19 18.70 -6.87
N ARG A 109 -5.31 19.79 -7.65
CA ARG A 109 -6.20 20.91 -7.30
C ARG A 109 -7.66 20.44 -7.13
N ASN A 110 -8.15 19.62 -8.05
CA ASN A 110 -9.52 19.11 -8.00
C ASN A 110 -9.72 18.15 -6.81
N PHE A 111 -8.71 17.33 -6.51
CA PHE A 111 -8.69 16.39 -5.38
C PHE A 111 -8.69 17.12 -4.04
N GLU A 112 -7.84 18.14 -3.88
CA GLU A 112 -7.83 19.01 -2.69
C GLU A 112 -9.17 19.73 -2.50
N ALA A 113 -9.77 20.24 -3.57
CA ALA A 113 -11.10 20.83 -3.51
C ALA A 113 -12.18 19.81 -3.08
N ALA A 114 -12.10 18.56 -3.55
CA ALA A 114 -13.00 17.49 -3.14
C ALA A 114 -12.83 17.15 -1.65
N ARG A 115 -11.58 17.07 -1.18
CA ARG A 115 -11.25 16.88 0.24
C ARG A 115 -11.80 18.00 1.12
N GLN A 116 -11.60 19.26 0.74
CA GLN A 116 -12.17 20.40 1.47
C GLN A 116 -13.70 20.34 1.55
N ARG A 117 -14.37 20.00 0.44
CA ARG A 117 -15.84 19.81 0.45
C ARG A 117 -16.27 18.70 1.39
N MET A 118 -15.55 17.58 1.43
CA MET A 118 -15.87 16.48 2.35
C MET A 118 -15.64 16.82 3.81
N LEU A 119 -14.62 17.62 4.13
CA LEU A 119 -14.34 18.05 5.51
C LEU A 119 -15.36 19.08 6.02
N VAL A 120 -15.84 19.95 5.15
CA VAL A 120 -16.82 21.01 5.49
C VAL A 120 -18.27 20.50 5.46
N ALA A 121 -18.55 19.39 4.79
CA ALA A 121 -19.90 18.85 4.66
C ALA A 121 -20.57 18.62 6.05
N PRO A 122 -21.72 19.24 6.32
CA PRO A 122 -22.39 19.10 7.61
C PRO A 122 -22.91 17.67 7.77
N LYS A 123 -22.51 17.01 8.86
CA LYS A 123 -22.89 15.61 9.17
C LYS A 123 -24.41 15.39 9.20
N SER A 124 -25.18 16.41 9.58
CA SER A 124 -26.64 16.37 9.65
C SER A 124 -27.33 16.36 8.27
N SER A 125 -26.64 16.75 7.19
CA SER A 125 -27.21 16.75 5.84
C SER A 125 -27.14 15.38 5.15
N LEU A 126 -26.40 14.44 5.73
CA LEU A 126 -26.16 13.13 5.15
C LEU A 126 -27.07 12.08 5.80
N PRO A 127 -27.55 11.09 5.02
CA PRO A 127 -28.35 10.02 5.59
C PRO A 127 -27.54 9.29 6.67
N PRO A 128 -28.14 8.92 7.81
CA PRO A 128 -27.44 8.20 8.86
C PRO A 128 -26.99 6.83 8.32
N ALA A 129 -25.69 6.59 8.27
CA ALA A 129 -25.14 5.28 7.99
C ALA A 129 -25.13 4.46 9.29
N ASP A 130 -25.60 3.21 9.23
CA ASP A 130 -25.58 2.31 10.37
C ASP A 130 -24.12 1.89 10.66
N PRO A 131 -23.54 2.28 11.82
CA PRO A 131 -22.18 1.90 12.17
C PRO A 131 -22.02 0.38 12.37
N ALA A 132 -23.10 -0.35 12.63
CA ALA A 132 -23.06 -1.81 12.80
C ALA A 132 -22.74 -2.56 11.50
N LEU A 133 -22.86 -1.91 10.35
CA LEU A 133 -22.52 -2.50 9.05
C LEU A 133 -21.02 -2.39 8.71
N ILE A 134 -20.27 -1.57 9.45
CA ILE A 134 -18.86 -1.32 9.17
C ILE A 134 -18.03 -2.47 9.74
N PRO A 135 -17.24 -3.17 8.90
CA PRO A 135 -16.36 -4.24 9.39
C PRO A 135 -15.33 -3.74 10.40
N ASN A 136 -14.81 -4.66 11.22
CA ASN A 136 -13.69 -4.34 12.11
C ASN A 136 -12.47 -3.90 11.28
N ALA A 137 -11.73 -2.89 11.72
CA ALA A 137 -10.57 -2.34 11.01
C ALA A 137 -9.54 -3.41 10.60
N ARG A 138 -9.33 -4.41 11.47
CA ARG A 138 -8.32 -5.46 11.27
C ARG A 138 -8.84 -6.65 10.46
N ASP A 139 -10.13 -6.73 10.19
CA ASP A 139 -10.72 -7.85 9.45
C ASP A 139 -10.67 -7.58 7.95
N GLU A 140 -9.51 -7.89 7.36
CA GLU A 140 -9.23 -7.73 5.94
C GLU A 140 -10.29 -8.44 5.07
N GLY A 141 -10.65 -9.68 5.42
CA GLY A 141 -11.61 -10.49 4.66
C GLY A 141 -13.01 -9.87 4.64
N ALA A 142 -13.47 -9.36 5.79
CA ALA A 142 -14.75 -8.67 5.88
C ALA A 142 -14.75 -7.35 5.09
N TRP A 143 -13.65 -6.58 5.11
CA TRP A 143 -13.51 -5.39 4.26
C TRP A 143 -13.50 -5.72 2.77
N ARG A 144 -12.83 -6.81 2.38
CA ARG A 144 -12.80 -7.28 0.98
C ARG A 144 -14.20 -7.61 0.48
N VAL A 145 -14.99 -8.33 1.29
CA VAL A 145 -16.40 -8.65 0.99
C VAL A 145 -17.29 -7.41 1.03
N PHE A 146 -17.05 -6.49 1.94
CA PHE A 146 -17.83 -5.27 2.08
C PHE A 146 -17.65 -4.34 0.86
N ILE A 147 -16.41 -4.15 0.42
CA ILE A 147 -16.07 -3.29 -0.72
C ILE A 147 -16.48 -3.96 -2.03
N ASN A 148 -16.00 -5.17 -2.30
CA ASN A 148 -16.19 -5.83 -3.60
C ASN A 148 -17.52 -6.60 -3.72
N GLY A 149 -18.29 -6.68 -2.63
CA GLY A 149 -19.43 -7.60 -2.51
C GLY A 149 -18.97 -9.06 -2.37
N LYS A 150 -19.92 -9.95 -2.08
CA LYS A 150 -19.69 -11.38 -2.32
C LYS A 150 -19.72 -11.58 -3.83
N ARG A 151 -18.56 -11.63 -4.49
CA ARG A 151 -18.49 -12.22 -5.82
C ARG A 151 -18.99 -13.65 -5.64
N SER A 152 -20.22 -13.94 -6.04
CA SER A 152 -20.68 -15.31 -6.19
C SER A 152 -19.60 -15.98 -7.01
N LYS A 153 -18.82 -16.90 -6.42
CA LYS A 153 -17.93 -17.73 -7.22
C LYS A 153 -18.82 -18.24 -8.35
N PRO A 154 -18.50 -18.01 -9.64
CA PRO A 154 -19.28 -18.59 -10.72
C PRO A 154 -19.28 -20.07 -10.41
N ASN A 155 -20.45 -20.57 -10.01
CA ASN A 155 -20.57 -21.95 -9.57
C ASN A 155 -20.15 -22.75 -10.79
N PRO A 156 -19.00 -23.47 -10.78
CA PRO A 156 -18.68 -24.33 -11.90
C PRO A 156 -19.92 -25.20 -12.11
N PRO A 157 -20.45 -25.32 -13.35
CA PRO A 157 -21.75 -25.93 -13.60
C PRO A 157 -21.74 -27.26 -12.88
N ALA A 158 -22.55 -27.37 -11.81
CA ALA A 158 -22.37 -28.34 -10.75
C ALA A 158 -21.90 -29.67 -11.34
N ALA A 159 -20.58 -29.90 -11.32
CA ALA A 159 -20.04 -31.21 -11.57
C ALA A 159 -20.61 -31.97 -10.40
N LYS A 160 -21.67 -32.75 -10.68
CA LYS A 160 -22.41 -33.55 -9.73
C LYS A 160 -21.35 -34.14 -8.80
N LYS A 161 -21.24 -33.59 -7.59
CA LYS A 161 -20.42 -34.22 -6.56
C LYS A 161 -21.05 -35.60 -6.48
N ALA A 162 -20.30 -36.59 -6.96
CA ALA A 162 -20.63 -37.97 -6.69
C ALA A 162 -20.77 -38.00 -5.17
N VAL A 163 -22.01 -38.17 -4.72
CA VAL A 163 -22.30 -38.40 -3.31
C VAL A 163 -21.48 -39.62 -2.98
N THR A 164 -20.44 -39.43 -2.19
CA THR A 164 -19.64 -40.53 -1.67
C THR A 164 -20.61 -41.42 -0.89
N GLU A 165 -20.68 -42.71 -1.22
CA GLU A 165 -21.62 -43.68 -0.63
C GLU A 165 -21.61 -43.65 0.91
N GLU A 166 -20.51 -43.23 1.54
CA GLU A 166 -20.42 -43.02 2.99
C GLU A 166 -21.41 -41.98 3.56
N ASP A 167 -21.68 -40.89 2.85
CA ASP A 167 -22.62 -39.86 3.33
C ASP A 167 -24.09 -40.33 3.22
N GLU A 168 -24.42 -41.14 2.19
CA GLU A 168 -25.73 -41.78 2.08
C GLU A 168 -25.93 -42.85 3.17
N LEU A 169 -24.89 -43.60 3.51
CA LEU A 169 -24.95 -44.62 4.56
C LEU A 169 -25.06 -44.01 5.97
N ALA A 170 -24.44 -42.85 6.19
CA ALA A 170 -24.57 -42.10 7.44
C ALA A 170 -25.98 -41.48 7.60
N ALA A 171 -26.56 -40.95 6.52
CA ALA A 171 -27.92 -40.43 6.51
C ALA A 171 -28.96 -41.56 6.73
N ALA A 172 -28.76 -42.71 6.09
CA ALA A 172 -29.62 -43.89 6.28
C ALA A 172 -29.56 -44.43 7.72
N LYS A 173 -28.37 -44.48 8.35
CA LYS A 173 -28.24 -44.89 9.76
C LYS A 173 -28.96 -43.96 10.72
N ARG A 174 -28.94 -42.64 10.47
CA ARG A 174 -29.68 -41.66 11.29
C ARG A 174 -31.19 -41.82 11.14
N ALA A 175 -31.67 -42.07 9.93
CA ALA A 175 -33.09 -42.30 9.69
C ALA A 175 -33.60 -43.60 10.35
N VAL A 176 -32.78 -44.67 10.36
CA VAL A 176 -33.14 -45.92 11.04
C VAL A 176 -33.12 -45.77 12.56
N LEU A 177 -32.18 -45.03 13.13
CA LEU A 177 -32.15 -44.74 14.57
C LEU A 177 -33.34 -43.89 15.03
N ALA A 178 -33.77 -42.92 14.21
CA ALA A 178 -34.97 -42.12 14.51
C ALA A 178 -36.28 -42.93 14.41
N ALA A 179 -36.30 -44.01 13.62
CA ALA A 179 -37.48 -44.89 13.51
C ALA A 179 -37.57 -45.94 14.62
N LEU A 180 -36.54 -46.07 15.46
CA LEU A 180 -36.44 -47.05 16.55
C LEU A 180 -36.64 -46.41 17.93
N ASP A 181 -37.07 -45.14 18.00
CA ASP A 181 -37.45 -44.50 19.27
C ASP A 181 -38.70 -45.21 19.82
N LEU A 182 -38.41 -46.19 20.67
CA LEU A 182 -39.33 -46.91 21.51
C LEU A 182 -39.92 -45.94 22.54
N ASP A 183 -41.21 -45.73 22.36
CA ASP A 183 -42.19 -45.10 23.22
C ASP A 183 -42.12 -45.65 24.66
N ASP A 184 -41.44 -44.92 25.55
CA ASP A 184 -41.56 -45.07 27.01
C ASP A 184 -42.30 -43.85 27.59
N GLY A 185 -43.63 -43.97 27.63
CA GLY A 185 -44.41 -43.81 28.86
C GLY A 185 -44.33 -42.51 29.66
N GLU A 186 -45.42 -41.75 29.56
CA GLU A 186 -46.23 -41.33 30.70
C GLU A 186 -45.64 -40.30 31.69
N ALA A 187 -46.14 -39.05 31.63
CA ALA A 187 -47.04 -38.52 32.67
C ALA A 187 -47.38 -37.05 32.40
N ALA A 188 -48.68 -36.79 32.31
CA ALA A 188 -49.26 -35.47 32.23
C ALA A 188 -49.06 -34.66 33.52
N THR A 189 -48.89 -33.34 33.40
CA THR A 189 -49.40 -32.38 34.38
C THR A 189 -49.74 -31.05 33.69
N THR A 190 -51.04 -30.80 33.61
CA THR A 190 -51.75 -29.55 33.32
C THR A 190 -51.64 -28.54 34.45
N ALA A 191 -51.35 -27.26 34.15
CA ALA A 191 -51.89 -26.03 34.78
C ALA A 191 -51.32 -24.75 34.06
N PRO A 192 -51.76 -23.51 34.38
CA PRO A 192 -52.72 -22.68 33.65
C PRO A 192 -52.10 -21.47 32.91
N PRO A 193 -52.88 -20.70 32.12
CA PRO A 193 -52.37 -19.60 31.31
C PRO A 193 -52.15 -18.33 32.13
N ASP A 194 -50.90 -17.90 32.23
CA ASP A 194 -50.53 -16.60 32.81
C ASP A 194 -50.08 -15.63 31.70
N SER A 195 -50.88 -14.59 31.53
CA SER A 195 -50.55 -13.26 31.03
C SER A 195 -49.48 -13.16 29.93
N ALA A 196 -49.92 -13.27 28.68
CA ALA A 196 -49.13 -12.92 27.51
C ALA A 196 -48.84 -11.39 27.47
N PRO A 197 -47.58 -10.94 27.59
CA PRO A 197 -47.21 -9.60 27.15
C PRO A 197 -47.34 -9.52 25.63
N ALA A 198 -47.79 -8.37 25.14
CA ALA A 198 -48.02 -8.08 23.72
C ALA A 198 -46.88 -8.63 22.83
N PRO A 199 -47.19 -9.27 21.70
CA PRO A 199 -46.18 -9.80 20.79
C PRO A 199 -45.29 -8.64 20.35
N ALA A 200 -44.04 -8.66 20.81
CA ALA A 200 -43.00 -7.83 20.22
C ALA A 200 -43.02 -8.08 18.70
N PRO A 201 -42.92 -7.03 17.87
CA PRO A 201 -42.88 -7.21 16.43
C PRO A 201 -41.82 -8.27 16.09
N PRO A 202 -42.14 -9.25 15.22
CA PRO A 202 -41.22 -10.32 14.91
C PRO A 202 -39.89 -9.69 14.50
N ALA A 203 -38.83 -10.03 15.25
CA ALA A 203 -37.48 -9.63 14.91
C ALA A 203 -37.28 -10.03 13.44
N LEU A 204 -37.23 -9.02 12.56
CA LEU A 204 -37.00 -9.19 11.13
C LEU A 204 -35.81 -10.13 11.01
N ALA A 205 -36.06 -11.35 10.52
CA ALA A 205 -35.01 -12.34 10.31
C ALA A 205 -33.88 -11.63 9.55
N PRO A 206 -32.63 -11.69 10.03
CA PRO A 206 -31.53 -10.98 9.40
C PRO A 206 -31.53 -11.37 7.93
N ALA A 207 -31.76 -10.38 7.06
CA ALA A 207 -31.79 -10.60 5.63
C ALA A 207 -30.57 -11.44 5.25
N PRO A 208 -30.76 -12.53 4.46
CA PRO A 208 -29.71 -13.49 4.22
C PRO A 208 -28.46 -12.77 3.74
N GLU A 209 -27.35 -12.99 4.44
CA GLU A 209 -26.05 -12.32 4.28
C GLU A 209 -25.44 -12.47 2.87
N TYR A 210 -26.13 -13.12 1.95
CA TYR A 210 -25.66 -13.64 0.66
C TYR A 210 -25.92 -12.72 -0.53
N GLU A 211 -26.61 -11.58 -0.36
CA GLU A 211 -26.88 -10.60 -1.43
C GLU A 211 -26.34 -9.20 -1.15
N ARG A 212 -25.22 -9.08 -0.44
CA ARG A 212 -24.57 -7.76 -0.30
C ARG A 212 -23.90 -7.37 -1.63
N LEU A 213 -24.61 -6.54 -2.39
CA LEU A 213 -24.08 -5.84 -3.57
C LEU A 213 -22.80 -5.07 -3.20
N PRO A 214 -21.89 -4.83 -4.17
CA PRO A 214 -20.70 -4.00 -3.95
C PRO A 214 -21.11 -2.65 -3.37
N GLN A 215 -20.60 -2.32 -2.19
CA GLN A 215 -20.92 -1.06 -1.54
C GLN A 215 -20.11 0.06 -2.19
N LEU A 216 -20.78 1.16 -2.56
CA LEU A 216 -20.10 2.37 -3.03
C LEU A 216 -19.64 3.22 -1.83
N PRO A 217 -18.50 3.92 -1.91
CA PRO A 217 -18.00 4.79 -0.86
C PRO A 217 -18.83 6.09 -0.82
N SER A 218 -20.06 6.00 -0.32
CA SER A 218 -20.91 7.18 -0.15
C SER A 218 -20.32 8.11 0.91
N PRO A 219 -20.48 9.45 0.80
CA PRO A 219 -19.96 10.38 1.80
C PRO A 219 -20.48 10.11 3.22
N ALA A 220 -21.74 9.66 3.36
CA ALA A 220 -22.32 9.25 4.63
C ALA A 220 -21.56 8.07 5.26
N LEU A 221 -21.29 7.04 4.45
CA LEU A 221 -20.53 5.86 4.85
C LEU A 221 -19.08 6.23 5.16
N LEU A 222 -18.46 7.03 4.31
CA LEU A 222 -17.10 7.49 4.53
C LEU A 222 -17.00 8.24 5.84
N ILE A 223 -18.01 9.01 6.26
CA ILE A 223 -18.06 9.76 7.52
C ILE A 223 -18.29 8.87 8.75
N SER A 224 -18.98 7.75 8.61
CA SER A 224 -19.22 6.82 9.73
C SER A 224 -18.01 5.96 10.07
N ILE A 225 -17.08 5.75 9.15
CA ILE A 225 -15.84 4.98 9.40
C ILE A 225 -14.95 5.72 10.43
N PRO A 226 -14.46 5.12 11.52
CA PRO A 226 -13.52 5.79 12.41
C PRO A 226 -12.23 6.21 11.68
N ARG A 227 -11.67 7.37 12.01
CA ARG A 227 -10.43 7.86 11.37
C ARG A 227 -9.26 6.86 11.40
N PRO A 228 -8.93 6.19 12.53
CA PRO A 228 -7.84 5.20 12.53
C PRO A 228 -8.15 3.98 11.63
N TYR A 229 -9.41 3.75 11.24
CA TYR A 229 -9.74 2.63 10.37
C TYR A 229 -9.38 2.95 8.91
N LEU A 230 -9.34 4.23 8.52
CA LEU A 230 -9.07 4.63 7.14
C LEU A 230 -7.70 4.12 6.66
N ILE A 231 -6.66 4.23 7.50
CA ILE A 231 -5.32 3.77 7.16
C ILE A 231 -5.24 2.24 7.11
N HIS A 232 -5.91 1.53 8.02
CA HIS A 232 -6.00 0.06 7.98
C HIS A 232 -6.74 -0.44 6.74
N VAL A 233 -7.81 0.24 6.30
CA VAL A 233 -8.49 -0.15 5.06
C VAL A 233 -7.60 0.10 3.85
N LEU A 234 -6.80 1.17 3.86
CA LEU A 234 -5.80 1.42 2.81
C LEU A 234 -4.65 0.39 2.82
N SER A 235 -4.22 -0.10 3.99
CA SER A 235 -3.22 -1.18 4.06
C SER A 235 -3.77 -2.48 3.47
N HIS A 236 -5.04 -2.81 3.71
CA HIS A 236 -5.67 -3.98 3.10
C HIS A 236 -5.63 -3.93 1.57
N PHE A 237 -5.79 -2.75 0.96
CA PHE A 237 -5.64 -2.63 -0.50
C PHE A 237 -4.22 -3.00 -0.96
N ASP A 238 -3.18 -2.61 -0.21
CA ASP A 238 -1.80 -2.97 -0.53
C ASP A 238 -1.62 -4.49 -0.51
N ASP A 239 -2.08 -5.15 0.56
CA ASP A 239 -2.06 -6.60 0.72
C ASP A 239 -2.80 -7.30 -0.44
N TRP A 240 -3.96 -6.78 -0.85
CA TRP A 240 -4.76 -7.34 -1.96
C TRP A 240 -4.05 -7.24 -3.30
N TYR A 241 -3.30 -6.16 -3.54
CA TYR A 241 -2.56 -5.99 -4.78
C TYR A 241 -1.28 -6.82 -4.80
N ASN A 242 -0.60 -6.96 -3.66
CA ASN A 242 0.54 -7.86 -3.52
C ASN A 242 0.10 -9.32 -3.77
N GLU A 243 -1.02 -9.77 -3.18
CA GLU A 243 -1.56 -11.11 -3.44
C GLU A 243 -1.88 -11.32 -4.94
N ARG A 244 -2.45 -10.30 -5.60
CA ARG A 244 -2.74 -10.38 -7.04
C ARG A 244 -1.48 -10.40 -7.89
N LEU A 245 -0.45 -9.63 -7.51
CA LEU A 245 0.85 -9.62 -8.17
C LEU A 245 1.52 -10.99 -8.07
N GLU A 246 1.55 -11.60 -6.88
CA GLU A 246 2.07 -12.94 -6.67
C GLU A 246 1.34 -13.96 -7.56
N GLN A 247 -0.01 -13.94 -7.58
CA GLN A 247 -0.80 -14.80 -8.45
C GLN A 247 -0.55 -14.56 -9.95
N TYR A 248 -0.16 -13.34 -10.32
CA TYR A 248 0.17 -12.98 -11.69
C TYR A 248 1.57 -13.48 -12.08
N GLU A 249 2.55 -13.30 -11.21
CA GLU A 249 3.91 -13.84 -11.36
C GLU A 249 3.91 -15.36 -11.40
N GLU A 250 3.12 -16.02 -10.55
CA GLU A 250 2.92 -17.47 -10.60
C GLU A 250 2.40 -17.92 -11.98
N LYS A 251 1.44 -17.19 -12.56
CA LYS A 251 0.92 -17.49 -13.90
C LYS A 251 1.93 -17.22 -15.02
N LEU A 252 2.77 -16.20 -14.87
CA LEU A 252 3.86 -15.91 -15.81
C LEU A 252 4.94 -17.00 -15.75
N ASN A 253 5.33 -17.39 -14.54
CA ASN A 253 6.39 -18.36 -14.30
C ASN A 253 5.91 -19.81 -14.41
N PHE A 254 4.61 -20.04 -14.56
CA PHE A 254 4.05 -21.35 -14.84
C PHE A 254 4.47 -21.80 -16.25
N VAL A 255 5.70 -22.32 -16.34
CA VAL A 255 6.13 -23.14 -17.46
C VAL A 255 5.48 -24.49 -17.23
N PRO A 256 4.49 -24.92 -18.05
CA PRO A 256 3.96 -26.26 -17.94
C PRO A 256 5.15 -27.20 -18.10
N SER A 257 5.54 -27.89 -17.03
CA SER A 257 6.75 -28.71 -17.05
C SER A 257 6.51 -29.91 -17.97
N THR A 258 6.74 -29.71 -19.26
CA THR A 258 6.65 -30.74 -20.30
C THR A 258 7.77 -31.78 -20.14
N ILE A 259 8.77 -31.48 -19.31
CA ILE A 259 9.87 -32.37 -18.95
C ILE A 259 9.40 -33.45 -17.95
N PHE A 260 8.50 -33.12 -17.02
CA PHE A 260 7.93 -34.08 -16.06
C PHE A 260 6.53 -34.58 -16.40
N ALA A 261 6.03 -34.29 -17.61
CA ALA A 261 4.78 -34.90 -18.07
C ALA A 261 4.90 -36.43 -17.98
N PRO A 262 4.04 -37.11 -17.20
CA PRO A 262 4.22 -38.52 -16.89
C PRO A 262 4.31 -39.37 -18.18
N PRO A 263 5.23 -40.35 -18.25
CA PRO A 263 5.46 -41.18 -19.44
C PRO A 263 4.21 -41.87 -20.01
N ALA A 264 3.15 -41.99 -19.20
CA ALA A 264 1.84 -42.51 -19.60
C ALA A 264 1.17 -41.68 -20.72
N LEU A 265 1.50 -40.38 -20.85
CA LEU A 265 1.04 -39.53 -21.96
C LEU A 265 1.95 -39.62 -23.21
N ARG A 266 3.17 -40.16 -23.09
CA ARG A 266 4.12 -40.29 -24.21
C ARG A 266 4.02 -41.62 -24.97
N ARG A 267 3.42 -42.66 -24.39
CA ARG A 267 3.33 -44.00 -25.01
C ARG A 267 1.88 -44.43 -25.26
N LYS A 268 1.20 -43.81 -26.21
CA LYS A 268 0.11 -44.51 -26.91
C LYS A 268 0.21 -44.23 -28.40
N GLY A 269 0.63 -45.27 -29.11
CA GLY A 269 0.95 -45.22 -30.52
C GLY A 269 -0.23 -44.85 -31.41
N ALA A 270 0.15 -44.19 -32.50
CA ALA A 270 -0.38 -44.26 -33.86
C ALA A 270 -1.73 -44.97 -34.08
N THR A 271 -2.61 -44.26 -34.80
CA THR A 271 -3.80 -44.69 -35.58
C THR A 271 -5.19 -44.51 -34.97
N ALA A 272 -5.34 -44.04 -33.74
CA ALA A 272 -6.64 -43.52 -33.31
C ALA A 272 -6.81 -42.08 -33.82
N LYS A 273 -7.77 -41.87 -34.72
CA LYS A 273 -8.35 -40.56 -35.07
C LYS A 273 -9.06 -40.01 -33.82
N VAL A 274 -8.28 -39.67 -32.82
CA VAL A 274 -8.72 -38.99 -31.60
C VAL A 274 -9.11 -37.60 -32.08
N ALA A 275 -10.41 -37.31 -31.99
CA ALA A 275 -10.91 -35.96 -32.09
C ALA A 275 -10.03 -35.10 -31.20
N ALA A 276 -9.25 -34.23 -31.83
CA ALA A 276 -8.39 -33.28 -31.15
C ALA A 276 -9.22 -32.67 -30.01
N PRO A 277 -8.77 -32.74 -28.74
CA PRO A 277 -9.45 -32.00 -27.69
C PRO A 277 -9.54 -30.57 -28.20
N ALA A 278 -10.78 -30.12 -28.40
CA ALA A 278 -11.12 -28.88 -29.07
C ALA A 278 -10.12 -27.82 -28.64
N ALA A 279 -9.36 -27.33 -29.62
CA ALA A 279 -8.28 -26.40 -29.45
C ALA A 279 -8.64 -25.38 -28.36
N ALA A 280 -8.00 -25.51 -27.19
CA ALA A 280 -7.87 -24.41 -26.26
C ALA A 280 -7.30 -23.27 -27.11
N THR A 281 -8.16 -22.30 -27.36
CA THR A 281 -7.98 -21.23 -28.33
C THR A 281 -6.59 -20.61 -28.16
N THR A 282 -5.80 -20.77 -29.21
CA THR A 282 -4.42 -20.36 -29.40
C THR A 282 -4.32 -18.84 -29.53
N ASP A 283 -4.57 -18.15 -28.42
CA ASP A 283 -4.11 -16.77 -28.20
C ASP A 283 -3.76 -16.61 -26.73
N ALA A 284 -2.92 -17.52 -26.21
CA ALA A 284 -2.39 -17.46 -24.85
C ALA A 284 -1.32 -16.36 -24.78
N GLY A 285 -1.73 -15.11 -25.06
CA GLY A 285 -0.93 -13.93 -24.80
C GLY A 285 -0.50 -13.89 -23.34
N ARG A 286 0.62 -13.21 -23.07
CA ARG A 286 1.09 -12.92 -21.71
C ARG A 286 -0.12 -12.46 -20.87
N PRO A 287 -0.39 -13.05 -19.69
CA PRO A 287 -1.48 -12.61 -18.85
C PRO A 287 -1.36 -11.09 -18.64
N ARG A 288 -2.50 -10.41 -18.46
CA ARG A 288 -2.51 -8.99 -18.16
C ARG A 288 -2.25 -8.78 -16.67
N PRO A 289 -1.45 -7.77 -16.28
CA PRO A 289 -1.21 -7.46 -14.88
C PRO A 289 -2.50 -6.98 -14.19
N PRO A 290 -2.66 -7.28 -12.89
CA PRO A 290 -3.89 -7.05 -12.15
C PRO A 290 -4.02 -5.59 -11.71
N LEU A 291 -4.51 -4.74 -12.60
CA LEU A 291 -4.79 -3.33 -12.29
C LEU A 291 -5.99 -3.15 -11.36
N PRO A 292 -6.05 -2.03 -10.60
CA PRO A 292 -7.19 -1.70 -9.76
C PRO A 292 -8.45 -1.52 -10.61
N SER A 293 -9.55 -2.14 -10.16
CA SER A 293 -10.85 -1.87 -10.77
C SER A 293 -11.29 -0.43 -10.52
N ALA A 294 -12.21 0.09 -11.36
CA ALA A 294 -12.77 1.43 -11.17
C ALA A 294 -13.37 1.63 -9.77
N HIS A 295 -14.00 0.57 -9.25
CA HIS A 295 -14.61 0.55 -7.92
C HIS A 295 -13.58 0.67 -6.80
N GLU A 296 -12.50 -0.12 -6.87
CA GLU A 296 -11.43 -0.12 -5.88
C GLU A 296 -10.68 1.21 -5.87
N ALA A 297 -10.38 1.76 -7.05
CA ALA A 297 -9.77 3.09 -7.17
C ALA A 297 -10.67 4.19 -6.59
N HIS A 298 -11.98 4.10 -6.82
CA HIS A 298 -12.94 5.03 -6.26
C HIS A 298 -12.96 4.94 -4.72
N TRP A 299 -12.87 3.74 -4.15
CA TRP A 299 -12.71 3.53 -2.70
C TRP A 299 -11.42 4.13 -2.16
N MET A 300 -10.27 3.82 -2.77
CA MET A 300 -8.98 4.35 -2.32
C MET A 300 -8.96 5.88 -2.34
N LEU A 301 -9.38 6.51 -3.44
CA LEU A 301 -9.44 7.97 -3.54
C LEU A 301 -10.41 8.57 -2.52
N SER A 302 -11.57 7.94 -2.33
CA SER A 302 -12.56 8.38 -1.34
C SER A 302 -12.03 8.30 0.09
N LEU A 303 -11.33 7.24 0.47
CA LEU A 303 -10.68 7.11 1.78
C LEU A 303 -9.60 8.19 1.96
N LEU A 304 -8.77 8.42 0.93
CA LEU A 304 -7.73 9.45 0.94
C LEU A 304 -8.29 10.87 1.09
N THR A 305 -9.47 11.18 0.52
CA THR A 305 -10.08 12.50 0.74
C THR A 305 -10.46 12.75 2.19
N ARG A 306 -10.72 11.71 2.98
CA ARG A 306 -11.06 11.84 4.39
C ARG A 306 -9.86 11.79 5.32
N LEU A 307 -8.75 11.23 4.86
CA LEU A 307 -7.55 11.02 5.65
C LEU A 307 -6.97 12.36 6.16
N GLU A 308 -6.39 12.35 7.36
CA GLU A 308 -5.87 13.54 8.02
C GLU A 308 -4.64 14.14 7.30
N GLN A 309 -4.42 15.45 7.49
CA GLN A 309 -3.27 16.13 6.88
C GLN A 309 -1.97 15.81 7.62
N VAL A 310 -2.05 15.64 8.93
CA VAL A 310 -0.94 15.23 9.78
C VAL A 310 -1.10 13.73 9.99
N LEU A 311 -0.14 12.97 9.49
CA LEU A 311 -0.08 11.52 9.67
C LEU A 311 1.17 11.19 10.45
N ASP A 312 1.08 10.14 11.26
CA ASP A 312 2.22 9.59 11.97
C ASP A 312 3.18 8.92 10.97
N GLY A 313 4.43 8.71 11.38
CA GLY A 313 5.46 8.13 10.51
C GLY A 313 5.10 6.74 9.97
N GLU A 314 4.39 5.93 10.76
CA GLU A 314 3.93 4.58 10.38
C GLU A 314 2.79 4.63 9.35
N ASP A 315 1.81 5.51 9.56
CA ASP A 315 0.71 5.73 8.62
C ASP A 315 1.24 6.23 7.26
N LEU A 316 2.18 7.17 7.29
CA LEU A 316 2.84 7.68 6.09
C LEU A 316 3.63 6.58 5.37
N ALA A 317 4.32 5.71 6.11
CA ALA A 317 5.05 4.58 5.54
C ALA A 317 4.09 3.61 4.82
N THR A 318 2.92 3.34 5.42
CA THR A 318 1.87 2.51 4.84
C THR A 318 1.33 3.10 3.52
N LEU A 319 1.05 4.41 3.50
CA LEU A 319 0.63 5.11 2.27
C LEU A 319 1.71 5.08 1.17
N ARG A 320 2.97 5.27 1.55
CA ARG A 320 4.09 5.21 0.61
C ARG A 320 4.22 3.82 0.02
N GLN A 321 4.02 2.77 0.81
CA GLN A 321 4.04 1.40 0.33
C GLN A 321 2.94 1.16 -0.71
N LEU A 322 1.69 1.52 -0.39
CA LEU A 322 0.56 1.45 -1.33
C LEU A 322 0.83 2.23 -2.63
N ALA A 323 1.42 3.43 -2.53
CA ALA A 323 1.74 4.21 -3.71
C ALA A 323 2.82 3.55 -4.58
N ARG A 324 3.83 2.92 -3.97
CA ARG A 324 4.88 2.18 -4.70
C ARG A 324 4.34 0.95 -5.39
N THR A 325 3.47 0.18 -4.73
CA THR A 325 2.85 -1.02 -5.33
C THR A 325 1.96 -0.63 -6.52
N LEU A 326 1.13 0.42 -6.39
CA LEU A 326 0.33 0.94 -7.50
C LEU A 326 1.16 1.51 -8.64
N ARG A 327 2.29 2.18 -8.34
CA ARG A 327 3.24 2.66 -9.35
C ARG A 327 3.86 1.48 -10.11
N SER A 328 4.39 0.49 -9.40
CA SER A 328 4.97 -0.73 -9.99
C SER A 328 3.97 -1.43 -10.91
N LEU A 329 2.73 -1.60 -10.45
CA LEU A 329 1.63 -2.17 -11.26
C LEU A 329 1.36 -1.39 -12.55
N ALA A 330 1.37 -0.07 -12.49
CA ALA A 330 1.11 0.78 -13.66
C ALA A 330 2.25 0.73 -14.67
N GLU A 331 3.49 0.71 -14.19
CA GLU A 331 4.70 0.61 -15.02
C GLU A 331 4.81 -0.77 -15.68
N GLU A 332 4.57 -1.85 -14.92
CA GLU A 332 4.58 -3.21 -15.46
C GLU A 332 3.47 -3.40 -16.51
N SER A 333 2.25 -2.92 -16.24
CA SER A 333 1.17 -2.91 -17.24
C SER A 333 1.56 -2.16 -18.50
N HIS A 334 2.18 -1.00 -18.37
CA HIS A 334 2.60 -0.24 -19.53
C HIS A 334 3.62 -1.01 -20.36
N LYS A 335 4.62 -1.61 -19.70
CA LYS A 335 5.64 -2.44 -20.36
C LYS A 335 5.01 -3.59 -21.13
N VAL A 336 4.10 -4.35 -20.50
CA VAL A 336 3.37 -5.45 -21.14
C VAL A 336 2.53 -4.96 -22.32
N SER A 337 1.86 -3.81 -22.17
CA SER A 337 1.03 -3.21 -23.22
C SER A 337 1.86 -2.78 -24.44
N VAL A 338 3.06 -2.20 -24.22
CA VAL A 338 3.99 -1.82 -25.29
C VAL A 338 4.51 -3.06 -26.01
N GLU A 339 4.97 -4.08 -25.29
CA GLU A 339 5.43 -5.36 -25.86
C GLU A 339 4.33 -6.02 -26.72
N THR A 340 3.11 -6.08 -26.18
CA THR A 340 1.94 -6.65 -26.87
C THR A 340 1.57 -5.84 -28.11
N ARG A 341 1.66 -4.51 -28.03
CA ARG A 341 1.41 -3.59 -29.15
C ARG A 341 2.41 -3.75 -30.28
N VAL A 342 3.69 -3.94 -29.96
CA VAL A 342 4.76 -4.18 -30.94
C VAL A 342 4.54 -5.53 -31.62
N ALA A 343 4.17 -6.56 -30.86
CA ALA A 343 3.92 -7.91 -31.40
C ALA A 343 2.67 -7.99 -32.30
N ALA A 344 1.59 -7.27 -31.96
CA ALA A 344 0.31 -7.37 -32.68
C ALA A 344 0.27 -6.66 -34.05
N GLY A 345 1.25 -5.80 -34.37
CA GLY A 345 1.28 -5.05 -35.63
C GLY A 345 0.05 -4.14 -35.86
N THR A 346 -0.33 -3.92 -37.13
CA THR A 346 -1.38 -2.97 -37.55
C THR A 346 -2.82 -3.49 -37.44
N GLY A 347 -3.03 -4.76 -37.09
CA GLY A 347 -4.33 -5.44 -37.20
C GLY A 347 -4.97 -5.83 -35.87
N ARG A 348 -5.30 -4.88 -34.99
CA ARG A 348 -6.02 -5.20 -33.73
C ARG A 348 -7.52 -5.32 -33.90
N SER A 349 -8.09 -6.32 -33.26
CA SER A 349 -9.54 -6.49 -33.16
C SER A 349 -10.18 -5.39 -32.31
N MET A 350 -11.49 -5.14 -32.49
CA MET A 350 -12.25 -4.18 -31.68
C MET A 350 -12.24 -4.55 -30.18
N GLN A 351 -12.35 -5.85 -29.86
CA GLN A 351 -12.29 -6.35 -28.48
C GLN A 351 -10.95 -6.05 -27.81
N GLN A 352 -9.85 -6.22 -28.54
CA GLN A 352 -8.52 -5.91 -28.01
C GLN A 352 -8.35 -4.42 -27.74
N ARG A 353 -8.94 -3.54 -28.57
CA ARG A 353 -8.94 -2.09 -28.33
C ARG A 353 -9.68 -1.72 -27.04
N THR A 354 -10.86 -2.31 -26.81
CA THR A 354 -11.62 -2.07 -25.58
C THR A 354 -10.86 -2.55 -24.35
N ALA A 355 -10.20 -3.71 -24.43
CA ALA A 355 -9.39 -4.22 -23.32
C ALA A 355 -8.15 -3.33 -23.06
N ASP A 356 -7.50 -2.84 -24.12
CA ASP A 356 -6.35 -1.93 -24.01
C ASP A 356 -6.77 -0.56 -23.44
N GLU A 357 -7.99 -0.10 -23.74
CA GLU A 357 -8.59 1.11 -23.17
C GLU A 357 -8.90 0.93 -21.67
N GLU A 358 -9.55 -0.17 -21.28
CA GLU A 358 -9.78 -0.51 -19.87
C GLU A 358 -8.48 -0.60 -19.07
N GLU A 359 -7.44 -1.17 -19.67
CA GLU A 359 -6.11 -1.26 -19.09
C GLU A 359 -5.45 0.12 -18.95
N ALA A 360 -5.59 0.99 -19.96
CA ALA A 360 -5.12 2.37 -19.88
C ALA A 360 -5.82 3.17 -18.77
N GLU A 361 -7.13 2.98 -18.61
CA GLU A 361 -7.87 3.57 -17.49
C GLU A 361 -7.41 3.02 -16.14
N GLY A 362 -7.13 1.72 -16.04
CA GLY A 362 -6.56 1.09 -14.86
C GLY A 362 -5.23 1.72 -14.45
N ARG A 363 -4.32 1.95 -15.41
CA ARG A 363 -3.05 2.66 -15.17
C ARG A 363 -3.28 4.10 -14.73
N ALA A 364 -4.21 4.80 -15.37
CA ALA A 364 -4.54 6.18 -14.99
C ALA A 364 -5.04 6.25 -13.53
N ARG A 365 -5.85 5.28 -13.09
CA ARG A 365 -6.32 5.18 -11.69
C ARG A 365 -5.17 4.98 -10.69
N CYS A 366 -4.18 4.14 -11.01
CA CYS A 366 -2.97 4.02 -10.18
C CYS A 366 -2.27 5.37 -10.03
N TRP A 367 -2.03 6.07 -11.14
CA TRP A 367 -1.36 7.36 -11.12
C TRP A 367 -2.16 8.46 -10.42
N MET A 368 -3.50 8.42 -10.43
CA MET A 368 -4.33 9.31 -9.62
C MET A 368 -4.07 9.12 -8.13
N VAL A 369 -3.99 7.88 -7.65
CA VAL A 369 -3.70 7.59 -6.24
C VAL A 369 -2.28 8.04 -5.87
N VAL A 370 -1.29 7.71 -6.70
CA VAL A 370 0.11 8.13 -6.49
C VAL A 370 0.23 9.66 -6.50
N ALA A 371 -0.42 10.35 -7.42
CA ALA A 371 -0.42 11.82 -7.47
C ALA A 371 -1.04 12.44 -6.21
N ALA A 372 -2.14 11.87 -5.71
CA ALA A 372 -2.77 12.33 -4.48
C ALA A 372 -1.83 12.18 -3.28
N VAL A 373 -1.21 10.99 -3.12
CA VAL A 373 -0.26 10.72 -2.03
C VAL A 373 0.95 11.64 -2.09
N ALA A 374 1.56 11.78 -3.26
CA ALA A 374 2.76 12.58 -3.48
C ALA A 374 2.57 14.08 -3.14
N ASN A 375 1.43 14.66 -3.51
CA ASN A 375 1.23 16.11 -3.40
C ASN A 375 0.62 16.54 -2.06
N VAL A 376 -0.37 15.79 -1.56
CA VAL A 376 -1.09 16.16 -0.34
C VAL A 376 -0.22 15.96 0.90
N TRP A 377 0.57 14.89 0.95
CA TRP A 377 1.47 14.58 2.07
C TRP A 377 2.95 14.88 1.78
N LYS A 378 3.23 15.69 0.75
CA LYS A 378 4.59 16.16 0.38
C LYS A 378 5.60 15.04 0.14
N GLN A 379 5.13 13.89 -0.34
CA GLN A 379 5.95 12.76 -0.75
C GLN A 379 6.36 12.92 -2.23
N GLY A 380 7.04 14.01 -2.55
CA GLY A 380 7.40 14.37 -3.93
C GLY A 380 8.32 13.36 -4.62
N ASP A 381 9.06 12.61 -3.80
CA ASP A 381 9.97 11.53 -4.20
C ASP A 381 9.23 10.36 -4.87
N LEU A 382 7.98 10.07 -4.48
CA LEU A 382 7.17 9.04 -5.15
C LEU A 382 6.85 9.37 -6.61
N TRP A 383 7.00 10.64 -7.00
CA TRP A 383 6.82 11.14 -8.36
C TRP A 383 8.17 11.45 -9.03
N ASP A 384 9.30 11.03 -8.46
CA ASP A 384 10.59 11.14 -9.13
C ASP A 384 10.81 9.88 -9.99
N PRO A 385 11.08 9.98 -11.31
CA PRO A 385 11.42 8.80 -12.11
C PRO A 385 12.69 8.07 -11.64
N ARG A 386 13.55 8.74 -10.87
CA ARG A 386 14.88 8.22 -10.46
C ARG A 386 14.85 7.32 -9.22
N LEU A 387 13.68 7.12 -8.61
CA LEU A 387 13.43 6.18 -7.51
C LEU A 387 12.70 4.96 -8.03
#